data_AF-A0A374R447-F1
#
_entry.id   AF-A0A374R447-F1
#
_cell.length_a   1.000
_cell.length_b   1.000
_cell.length_c   1.000
_cell.angle_alpha   90.00
_cell.angle_beta   90.00
_cell.angle_gamma   90.00
#
_symmetry.space_group_name_H-M   'P 1'
#
loop_
_entity.id
_entity.type
_entity.pdbx_description
1 polymer ?
#
loop_
_entity_poly.entity_id
_entity_poly.type
_entity_poly.pdbx_seq_one_letter_code
_entity_poly.pdbx_strand_id
1 'polypeptide(L)'
;MAGKKSYNENYRHECQNEVIGLPEADMSCLFDGFFSAEELSAIFDFYLVHTPVKKSKEAKSDSERWLGEYGWAGASSLSKLEGELLKSSGISSFCILKSGSISQTAEAMRLNEEICPSCPRALFRISCKPKLREDGSLDASPSETRLGCVFRHMRNCIAHGQVYGLDNRMLYLRDKDEDGAISAAVVIGQQTLLDWIKVVDKDGVFYPAVCKG
;
A
#
# COMPACT_ATOMS: atom_id res chain seq x y z
N MET A 1 -6.73 30.72 -20.25
CA MET A 1 -7.06 29.29 -20.49
C MET A 1 -6.81 28.56 -19.19
N ALA A 2 -7.85 28.07 -18.51
CA ALA A 2 -7.65 27.24 -17.32
C ALA A 2 -6.98 25.93 -17.76
N GLY A 3 -5.77 25.67 -17.28
CA GLY A 3 -5.02 24.46 -17.62
C GLY A 3 -5.87 23.22 -17.35
N LYS A 4 -5.95 22.32 -18.33
CA LYS A 4 -6.68 21.05 -18.19
C LYS A 4 -6.06 20.30 -17.01
N LYS A 5 -6.82 20.09 -15.94
CA LYS A 5 -6.35 19.32 -14.77
C LYS A 5 -5.93 17.92 -15.25
N SER A 6 -4.74 17.46 -14.84
CA SER A 6 -4.17 16.20 -15.34
C SER A 6 -4.45 15.00 -14.40
N TYR A 7 -5.41 15.14 -13.50
CA TYR A 7 -5.88 14.09 -12.59
C TYR A 7 -7.40 13.98 -12.59
N ASN A 8 -7.91 12.86 -12.06
CA ASN A 8 -9.34 12.63 -11.88
C ASN A 8 -9.83 13.27 -10.58
N GLU A 9 -10.73 14.26 -10.68
CA GLU A 9 -11.29 15.00 -9.55
C GLU A 9 -11.95 14.11 -8.49
N ASN A 10 -12.43 12.92 -8.86
CA ASN A 10 -13.05 11.99 -7.92
C ASN A 10 -12.06 11.47 -6.85
N TYR A 11 -10.75 11.66 -7.05
CA TYR A 11 -9.73 11.32 -6.06
C TYR A 11 -9.38 12.47 -5.12
N ARG A 12 -9.99 13.66 -5.29
CA ARG A 12 -9.69 14.81 -4.44
C ARG A 12 -10.04 14.51 -2.98
N HIS A 13 -9.14 14.89 -2.07
CA HIS A 13 -9.41 14.83 -0.64
C HIS A 13 -9.76 16.22 -0.10
N GLU A 14 -10.95 16.32 0.49
CA GLU A 14 -11.43 17.51 1.19
C GLU A 14 -11.84 17.13 2.61
N CYS A 15 -11.22 17.77 3.60
CA CYS A 15 -11.63 17.69 4.99
C CYS A 15 -11.26 18.99 5.71
N GLN A 16 -11.76 19.13 6.94
CA GLN A 16 -11.52 20.28 7.81
C GLN A 16 -10.25 20.12 8.67
N ASN A 17 -9.56 18.99 8.57
CA ASN A 17 -8.34 18.75 9.35
C ASN A 17 -7.20 19.62 8.85
N GLU A 18 -6.36 20.06 9.79
CA GLU A 18 -5.11 20.74 9.49
C GLU A 18 -4.20 19.83 8.66
N VAL A 19 -3.47 20.45 7.73
CA VAL A 19 -2.45 19.78 6.93
C VAL A 19 -1.09 20.08 7.53
N ILE A 20 -0.22 19.09 7.51
CA ILE A 20 1.15 19.21 7.97
C ILE A 20 2.10 19.05 6.78
N GLY A 21 3.27 19.68 6.86
CA GLY A 21 4.35 19.42 5.92
C GLY A 21 4.85 17.97 6.03
N LEU A 22 5.55 17.49 5.01
CA LEU A 22 6.24 16.20 5.05
C LEU A 22 7.18 16.14 6.26
N PRO A 23 6.94 15.22 7.22
CA PRO A 23 7.89 14.99 8.30
C PRO A 23 9.18 14.37 7.76
N GLU A 24 10.25 14.44 8.56
CA GLU A 24 11.47 13.68 8.28
C GLU A 24 11.21 12.18 8.39
N ALA A 25 11.91 11.39 7.56
CA ALA A 25 11.77 9.94 7.59
C ALA A 25 12.27 9.42 8.92
N ASP A 26 11.39 8.72 9.65
CA ASP A 26 11.70 8.20 10.97
C ASP A 26 11.00 6.86 11.19
N MET A 27 11.74 5.76 10.96
CA MET A 27 11.26 4.43 11.30
C MET A 27 11.17 4.16 12.80
N SER A 28 11.74 5.02 13.66
CA SER A 28 11.62 4.86 15.11
C SER A 28 10.16 4.89 15.58
N CYS A 29 9.25 5.48 14.78
CA CYS A 29 7.81 5.42 15.01
C CYS A 29 7.21 4.00 15.00
N LEU A 30 7.91 3.01 14.45
CA LEU A 30 7.51 1.60 14.60
C LEU A 30 8.00 1.01 15.93
N PHE A 31 9.02 1.60 16.54
CA PHE A 31 9.70 1.10 17.74
C PHE A 31 9.36 1.91 19.01
N ASP A 32 8.41 2.84 18.93
CA ASP A 32 8.02 3.78 20.02
C ASP A 32 7.29 3.11 21.20
N GLY A 33 7.29 1.78 21.27
CA GLY A 33 6.60 0.98 22.27
C GLY A 33 5.13 0.70 21.96
N PHE A 34 4.62 1.12 20.79
CA PHE A 34 3.27 0.78 20.36
C PHE A 34 3.09 -0.73 20.11
N PHE A 35 4.09 -1.37 19.50
CA PHE A 35 4.08 -2.80 19.21
C PHE A 35 4.93 -3.60 20.22
N SER A 36 4.47 -4.80 20.55
CA SER A 36 5.30 -5.78 21.26
C SER A 36 6.44 -6.30 20.37
N ALA A 37 7.43 -6.97 20.97
CA ALA A 37 8.52 -7.58 20.19
C ALA A 37 8.01 -8.65 19.22
N GLU A 38 6.99 -9.42 19.62
CA GLU A 38 6.34 -10.44 18.80
C GLU A 38 5.57 -9.81 17.63
N GLU A 39 4.85 -8.72 17.89
CA GLU A 39 4.13 -7.96 16.86
C GLU A 39 5.08 -7.34 15.84
N LEU A 40 6.18 -6.73 16.31
CA LEU A 40 7.23 -6.21 15.42
C LEU A 40 7.83 -7.33 14.59
N SER A 41 8.15 -8.47 15.20
CA SER A 41 8.67 -9.61 14.47
C SER A 41 7.71 -10.08 13.37
N ALA A 42 6.40 -10.09 13.63
CA ALA A 42 5.40 -10.43 12.64
C ALA A 42 5.29 -9.39 11.51
N ILE A 43 5.35 -8.09 11.83
CA ILE A 43 5.37 -7.00 10.83
C ILE A 43 6.58 -7.16 9.91
N PHE A 44 7.77 -7.30 10.46
CA PHE A 44 8.99 -7.45 9.66
C PHE A 44 8.98 -8.73 8.83
N ASP A 45 8.56 -9.85 9.42
CA ASP A 45 8.47 -11.11 8.69
C ASP A 45 7.46 -11.03 7.53
N PHE A 46 6.25 -10.54 7.79
CA PHE A 46 5.19 -10.45 6.78
C PHE A 46 5.53 -9.44 5.68
N TYR A 47 5.92 -8.22 6.05
CA TYR A 47 6.11 -7.14 5.08
C TYR A 47 7.47 -7.15 4.41
N LEU A 48 8.52 -7.78 4.96
CA LEU A 48 9.85 -7.81 4.31
C LEU A 48 10.24 -9.18 3.78
N VAL A 49 9.98 -10.25 4.54
CA VAL A 49 10.50 -11.59 4.21
C VAL A 49 9.49 -12.36 3.36
N HIS A 50 8.25 -12.46 3.84
CA HIS A 50 7.20 -13.33 3.34
C HIS A 50 6.04 -12.59 2.66
N THR A 51 6.34 -11.41 2.09
CA THR A 51 5.31 -10.54 1.51
C THR A 51 4.51 -11.24 0.42
N PRO A 52 3.17 -11.14 0.41
CA PRO A 52 2.32 -11.86 -0.53
C PRO A 52 2.23 -11.16 -1.91
N VAL A 53 3.36 -11.03 -2.61
CA VAL A 53 3.47 -10.35 -3.92
C VAL A 53 3.50 -11.31 -5.11
N LYS A 54 3.63 -12.63 -4.88
CA LYS A 54 3.61 -13.61 -5.98
C LYS A 54 2.24 -13.64 -6.65
N LYS A 55 2.25 -13.74 -7.98
CA LYS A 55 1.02 -13.82 -8.79
C LYS A 55 0.35 -15.19 -8.72
N SER A 56 1.15 -16.25 -8.57
CA SER A 56 0.71 -17.64 -8.56
C SER A 56 1.79 -18.53 -7.91
N LYS A 57 1.60 -19.85 -7.90
CA LYS A 57 2.35 -20.83 -7.07
C LYS A 57 3.61 -21.21 -7.78
N GLU A 58 3.53 -21.12 -9.09
CA GLU A 58 4.56 -21.38 -10.06
C GLU A 58 5.49 -20.17 -10.24
N ALA A 59 5.14 -19.00 -9.66
CA ALA A 59 6.00 -17.82 -9.72
C ALA A 59 7.29 -18.06 -8.90
N LYS A 60 8.44 -17.91 -9.56
CA LYS A 60 9.76 -18.14 -8.96
C LYS A 60 10.10 -17.00 -7.99
N SER A 61 10.19 -17.32 -6.70
CA SER A 61 10.76 -16.49 -5.64
C SER A 61 10.83 -17.35 -4.38
N ASP A 62 11.95 -17.34 -3.67
CA ASP A 62 12.20 -18.28 -2.57
C ASP A 62 11.62 -17.80 -1.23
N SER A 63 11.47 -16.48 -1.05
CA SER A 63 10.98 -15.89 0.20
C SER A 63 9.56 -15.32 0.12
N GLU A 64 9.16 -14.76 -1.03
CA GLU A 64 7.84 -14.14 -1.17
C GLU A 64 6.74 -15.20 -1.20
N ARG A 65 5.50 -14.81 -0.87
CA ARG A 65 4.35 -15.74 -0.85
C ARG A 65 3.30 -15.39 -1.89
N TRP A 66 2.50 -16.38 -2.25
CA TRP A 66 1.21 -16.18 -2.93
C TRP A 66 0.12 -15.95 -1.86
N LEU A 67 -0.89 -15.10 -2.12
CA LEU A 67 -2.05 -14.86 -1.22
C LEU A 67 -2.93 -16.09 -0.82
N GLY A 68 -3.33 -16.92 -1.75
CA GLY A 68 -3.84 -18.29 -1.58
C GLY A 68 -2.97 -19.33 -0.86
N GLU A 69 -1.70 -19.07 -0.49
CA GLU A 69 -1.06 -19.85 0.59
C GLU A 69 -1.76 -19.57 1.93
N TYR A 70 -2.38 -18.39 2.06
CA TYR A 70 -3.28 -17.99 3.15
C TYR A 70 -4.77 -18.26 2.84
N GLY A 71 -5.08 -19.06 1.81
CA GLY A 71 -6.45 -19.41 1.44
C GLY A 71 -7.21 -18.37 0.60
N TRP A 72 -6.57 -17.29 0.17
CA TRP A 72 -7.12 -16.29 -0.76
C TRP A 72 -6.82 -16.62 -2.24
N ALA A 73 -7.66 -17.43 -2.88
CA ALA A 73 -7.51 -17.78 -4.31
C ALA A 73 -8.77 -17.44 -5.13
N GLY A 74 -8.55 -16.94 -6.35
CA GLY A 74 -9.61 -16.58 -7.30
C GLY A 74 -10.19 -15.18 -7.09
N ALA A 75 -10.82 -14.62 -8.13
CA ALA A 75 -11.24 -13.23 -8.19
C ALA A 75 -12.22 -12.82 -7.07
N SER A 76 -13.21 -13.67 -6.77
CA SER A 76 -14.19 -13.40 -5.71
C SER A 76 -13.54 -13.36 -4.33
N SER A 77 -12.59 -14.26 -4.06
CA SER A 77 -11.88 -14.33 -2.78
C SER A 77 -10.97 -13.11 -2.60
N LEU A 78 -10.25 -12.72 -3.66
CA LEU A 78 -9.38 -11.53 -3.65
C LEU A 78 -10.18 -10.22 -3.51
N SER A 79 -11.39 -10.15 -4.10
CA SER A 79 -12.27 -8.98 -3.92
C SER A 79 -12.76 -8.87 -2.47
N LYS A 80 -13.07 -10.00 -1.83
CA LYS A 80 -13.42 -10.05 -0.41
C LYS A 80 -12.25 -9.62 0.47
N LEU A 81 -11.04 -10.13 0.19
CA LEU A 81 -9.83 -9.72 0.88
C LEU A 81 -9.58 -8.21 0.76
N GLU A 82 -9.65 -7.64 -0.45
CA GLU A 82 -9.51 -6.19 -0.65
C GLU A 82 -10.52 -5.41 0.21
N GLY A 83 -11.78 -5.86 0.26
CA GLY A 83 -12.81 -5.26 1.11
C GLY A 83 -12.51 -5.34 2.61
N GLU A 84 -11.95 -6.45 3.09
CA GLU A 84 -11.57 -6.62 4.50
C GLU A 84 -10.37 -5.74 4.88
N LEU A 85 -9.38 -5.60 4.00
CA LEU A 85 -8.24 -4.70 4.18
C LEU A 85 -8.66 -3.22 4.22
N LEU A 86 -9.58 -2.83 3.33
CA LEU A 86 -10.15 -1.47 3.31
C LEU A 86 -10.94 -1.19 4.60
N LYS A 87 -11.75 -2.16 5.04
CA LYS A 87 -12.53 -2.05 6.27
C LYS A 87 -11.64 -1.89 7.51
N SER A 88 -10.57 -2.66 7.65
CA SER A 88 -9.68 -2.59 8.82
C SER A 88 -8.79 -1.34 8.82
N SER A 89 -8.47 -0.80 7.64
CA SER A 89 -7.66 0.43 7.52
C SER A 89 -8.46 1.73 7.61
N GLY A 90 -9.78 1.68 7.46
CA GLY A 90 -10.62 2.86 7.30
C GLY A 90 -10.45 3.57 5.95
N ILE A 91 -9.72 2.97 5.00
CA ILE A 91 -9.57 3.50 3.64
C ILE A 91 -10.84 3.20 2.85
N SER A 92 -11.39 4.20 2.14
CA SER A 92 -12.61 4.03 1.34
C SER A 92 -12.39 3.19 0.07
N SER A 93 -11.24 3.36 -0.59
CA SER A 93 -10.81 2.56 -1.74
C SER A 93 -9.31 2.71 -1.97
N PHE A 94 -8.68 1.67 -2.53
CA PHE A 94 -7.31 1.79 -3.03
C PHE A 94 -7.31 2.52 -4.38
N CYS A 95 -6.74 3.73 -4.40
CA CYS A 95 -6.52 4.47 -5.65
C CYS A 95 -5.29 3.90 -6.35
N ILE A 96 -5.51 2.99 -7.32
CA ILE A 96 -4.43 2.33 -8.07
C ILE A 96 -4.42 2.84 -9.50
N LEU A 97 -3.40 3.62 -9.86
CA LEU A 97 -3.30 4.28 -11.15
C LEU A 97 -2.38 3.55 -12.12
N LYS A 98 -2.85 3.38 -13.36
CA LYS A 98 -2.07 2.93 -14.52
C LYS A 98 -1.50 4.15 -15.24
N SER A 99 -0.52 4.80 -14.64
CA SER A 99 0.08 6.05 -15.13
C SER A 99 1.60 6.03 -14.97
N GLY A 100 2.32 6.81 -15.79
CA GLY A 100 3.76 7.02 -15.60
C GLY A 100 4.09 7.83 -14.34
N SER A 101 3.16 8.68 -13.88
CA SER A 101 3.29 9.49 -12.67
C SER A 101 1.97 9.55 -11.91
N ILE A 102 2.06 9.69 -10.58
CA ILE A 102 0.92 9.87 -9.68
C ILE A 102 0.97 11.20 -8.92
N SER A 103 1.95 12.07 -9.19
CA SER A 103 2.25 13.25 -8.36
C SER A 103 1.07 14.21 -8.20
N GLN A 104 0.33 14.49 -9.28
CA GLN A 104 -0.83 15.38 -9.19
C GLN A 104 -2.01 14.77 -8.44
N THR A 105 -2.18 13.44 -8.54
CA THR A 105 -3.21 12.76 -7.73
C THR A 105 -2.79 12.73 -6.27
N ALA A 106 -1.50 12.54 -5.99
CA ALA A 106 -0.96 12.61 -4.63
C ALA A 106 -1.20 14.00 -4.03
N GLU A 107 -0.94 15.07 -4.77
CA GLU A 107 -1.25 16.45 -4.36
C GLU A 107 -2.76 16.65 -4.12
N ALA A 108 -3.62 16.24 -5.06
CA ALA A 108 -5.08 16.34 -4.92
C ALA A 108 -5.62 15.53 -3.74
N MET A 109 -4.95 14.43 -3.36
CA MET A 109 -5.26 13.61 -2.21
C MET A 109 -4.62 14.12 -0.91
N ARG A 110 -3.84 15.22 -0.92
CA ARG A 110 -3.03 15.67 0.22
C ARG A 110 -2.13 14.55 0.76
N LEU A 111 -1.36 13.96 -0.15
CA LEU A 111 -0.42 12.84 0.05
C LEU A 111 0.95 13.14 -0.57
N ASN A 112 1.29 14.43 -0.71
CA ASN A 112 2.59 14.85 -1.22
C ASN A 112 3.26 15.78 -0.21
N GLU A 113 3.45 17.05 -0.54
CA GLU A 113 4.14 18.02 0.32
C GLU A 113 3.35 18.39 1.57
N GLU A 114 2.02 18.48 1.42
CA GLU A 114 1.07 18.69 2.50
C GLU A 114 0.22 17.43 2.71
N ILE A 115 0.13 16.99 3.95
CA ILE A 115 -0.53 15.76 4.36
C ILE A 115 -1.62 16.08 5.38
N CYS A 116 -2.85 15.61 5.14
CA CYS A 116 -3.85 15.50 6.21
C CYS A 116 -3.60 14.20 7.01
N PRO A 117 -3.19 14.25 8.28
CA PRO A 117 -2.73 13.07 9.02
C PRO A 117 -3.88 12.17 9.49
N SER A 118 -5.11 12.68 9.56
CA SER A 118 -6.22 12.02 10.25
C SER A 118 -7.17 11.21 9.36
N CYS A 119 -7.02 11.27 8.04
CA CYS A 119 -7.94 10.58 7.12
C CYS A 119 -7.21 9.47 6.36
N PRO A 120 -7.44 8.19 6.68
CA PRO A 120 -6.83 7.07 5.98
C PRO A 120 -7.10 7.08 4.49
N ARG A 121 -6.05 6.88 3.69
CA ARG A 121 -6.12 6.86 2.22
C ARG A 121 -4.86 6.26 1.63
N ALA A 122 -4.98 5.70 0.43
CA ALA A 122 -3.84 5.09 -0.23
C ALA A 122 -3.89 5.32 -1.74
N LEU A 123 -2.74 5.71 -2.29
CA LEU A 123 -2.47 5.92 -3.69
C LEU A 123 -1.29 5.06 -4.12
N PHE A 124 -1.45 4.29 -5.18
CA PHE A 124 -0.45 3.39 -5.72
C PHE A 124 -0.32 3.53 -7.23
N ARG A 125 0.89 3.36 -7.74
CA ARG A 125 1.17 3.22 -9.17
C ARG A 125 1.36 1.75 -9.51
N ILE A 126 0.47 1.18 -10.33
CA ILE A 126 0.63 -0.20 -10.78
C ILE A 126 1.50 -0.26 -12.02
N SER A 127 2.52 -1.12 -11.99
CA SER A 127 3.40 -1.34 -13.14
C SER A 127 2.60 -1.90 -14.33
N CYS A 128 2.77 -1.28 -15.49
CA CYS A 128 2.08 -1.66 -16.73
C CYS A 128 3.12 -1.94 -17.81
N LYS A 129 2.91 -3.00 -18.61
CA LYS A 129 3.76 -3.29 -19.77
C LYS A 129 3.04 -2.87 -21.05
N PRO A 130 3.48 -1.79 -21.72
CA PRO A 130 2.93 -1.43 -23.01
C PRO A 130 3.31 -2.49 -24.05
N LYS A 131 2.38 -2.82 -24.94
CA LYS A 131 2.57 -3.67 -26.10
C LYS A 131 2.07 -2.92 -27.32
N LEU A 132 2.97 -2.57 -28.22
CA LEU A 132 2.63 -2.03 -29.54
C LEU A 132 2.28 -3.19 -30.47
N ARG A 133 1.12 -3.13 -31.10
CA ARG A 133 0.67 -4.11 -32.09
C ARG A 133 1.02 -3.62 -33.51
N GLU A 134 1.07 -4.55 -34.46
CA GLU A 134 1.42 -4.24 -35.86
C GLU A 134 0.43 -3.26 -36.53
N ASP A 135 -0.82 -3.23 -36.05
CA ASP A 135 -1.85 -2.27 -36.49
C ASP A 135 -1.66 -0.85 -35.90
N GLY A 136 -0.57 -0.62 -35.15
CA GLY A 136 -0.28 0.64 -34.48
C GLY A 136 -1.03 0.86 -33.17
N SER A 137 -1.86 -0.09 -32.72
CA SER A 137 -2.56 0.02 -31.45
C SER A 137 -1.64 -0.25 -30.25
N LEU A 138 -1.90 0.47 -29.15
CA LEU A 138 -1.18 0.32 -27.88
C LEU A 138 -2.06 -0.41 -26.87
N ASP A 139 -1.59 -1.54 -26.39
CA ASP A 139 -2.23 -2.30 -25.31
C ASP A 139 -1.39 -2.18 -24.03
N ALA A 140 -2.00 -1.74 -22.94
CA ALA A 140 -1.33 -1.58 -21.65
C ALA A 140 -2.03 -2.46 -20.60
N SER A 141 -1.38 -3.57 -20.25
CA SER A 141 -1.85 -4.49 -19.21
C SER A 141 -1.00 -4.38 -17.95
N PRO A 142 -1.61 -4.45 -16.76
CA PRO A 142 -0.86 -4.54 -15.51
C PRO A 142 0.10 -5.73 -15.51
N SER A 143 1.33 -5.49 -15.08
CA SER A 143 2.33 -6.55 -14.92
C SER A 143 2.26 -7.25 -13.58
N GLU A 144 1.25 -6.95 -12.75
CA GLU A 144 1.03 -7.50 -11.41
C GLU A 144 -0.45 -7.48 -11.04
N THR A 145 -0.83 -8.16 -9.96
CA THR A 145 -2.20 -8.10 -9.43
C THR A 145 -2.40 -6.82 -8.62
N ARG A 146 -3.66 -6.40 -8.42
CA ARG A 146 -3.98 -5.20 -7.62
C ARG A 146 -3.41 -5.30 -6.20
N LEU A 147 -3.69 -6.40 -5.49
CA LEU A 147 -3.18 -6.60 -4.14
C LEU A 147 -1.68 -6.85 -4.11
N GLY A 148 -1.11 -7.49 -5.14
CA GLY A 148 0.34 -7.59 -5.28
C GLY A 148 1.01 -6.21 -5.36
N CYS A 149 0.41 -5.27 -6.08
CA CYS A 149 0.86 -3.87 -6.13
C CYS A 149 0.80 -3.20 -4.75
N VAL A 150 -0.31 -3.35 -4.01
CA VAL A 150 -0.45 -2.82 -2.64
C VAL A 150 0.66 -3.35 -1.75
N PHE A 151 0.81 -4.68 -1.64
CA PHE A 151 1.79 -5.28 -0.75
C PHE A 151 3.25 -5.00 -1.16
N ARG A 152 3.54 -4.92 -2.46
CA ARG A 152 4.85 -4.52 -2.97
C ARG A 152 5.24 -3.12 -2.49
N HIS A 153 4.33 -2.16 -2.61
CA HIS A 153 4.60 -0.79 -2.15
C HIS A 153 4.74 -0.71 -0.63
N MET A 154 3.89 -1.41 0.14
CA MET A 154 4.03 -1.48 1.59
C MET A 154 5.39 -2.04 2.02
N ARG A 155 5.83 -3.15 1.40
CA ARG A 155 7.17 -3.70 1.60
C ARG A 155 8.25 -2.68 1.30
N ASN A 156 8.19 -2.05 0.13
CA ASN A 156 9.22 -1.11 -0.30
C ASN A 156 9.35 0.07 0.66
N CYS A 157 8.23 0.63 1.13
CA CYS A 157 8.24 1.69 2.14
C CYS A 157 9.00 1.26 3.40
N ILE A 158 8.72 0.07 3.91
CA ILE A 158 9.35 -0.44 5.15
C ILE A 158 10.83 -0.78 4.88
N ALA A 159 11.13 -1.45 3.77
CA ALA A 159 12.49 -1.87 3.40
C ALA A 159 13.45 -0.69 3.20
N HIS A 160 12.93 0.42 2.66
CA HIS A 160 13.70 1.64 2.41
C HIS A 160 13.60 2.66 3.56
N GLY A 161 12.96 2.31 4.66
CA GLY A 161 12.77 3.21 5.80
C GLY A 161 11.94 4.46 5.51
N GLN A 162 11.09 4.40 4.49
CA GLN A 162 10.20 5.49 4.08
C GLN A 162 8.85 5.39 4.81
N VAL A 163 8.93 5.22 6.14
CA VAL A 163 7.81 5.22 7.07
C VAL A 163 7.99 6.41 7.99
N TYR A 164 6.91 7.15 8.18
CA TYR A 164 6.92 8.42 8.88
C TYR A 164 5.82 8.41 9.93
N GLY A 165 6.17 8.68 11.18
CA GLY A 165 5.20 8.86 12.25
C GLY A 165 4.41 10.15 12.05
N LEU A 166 3.10 10.07 12.19
CA LEU A 166 2.20 11.21 12.26
C LEU A 166 1.56 11.26 13.65
N ASP A 167 0.94 12.39 14.00
CA ASP A 167 0.16 12.51 15.23
C ASP A 167 -0.98 11.48 15.29
N ASN A 168 -1.41 11.14 16.52
CA ASN A 168 -2.51 10.24 16.80
C ASN A 168 -2.30 8.79 16.31
N ARG A 169 -1.07 8.27 16.36
CA ARG A 169 -0.72 6.88 15.97
C ARG A 169 -1.02 6.56 14.52
N MET A 170 -0.90 7.59 13.67
CA MET A 170 -1.02 7.45 12.23
C MET A 170 0.38 7.33 11.63
N LEU A 171 0.46 6.64 10.50
CA LEU A 171 1.66 6.48 9.70
C LEU A 171 1.42 7.09 8.33
N TYR A 172 2.45 7.74 7.83
CA TYR A 172 2.59 8.00 6.41
C TYR A 172 3.65 7.05 5.83
N LEU A 173 3.31 6.32 4.78
CA LEU A 173 4.24 5.49 4.02
C LEU A 173 4.34 6.05 2.62
N ARG A 174 5.57 6.30 2.16
CA ARG A 174 5.84 6.84 0.84
C ARG A 174 6.77 5.90 0.13
N ASP A 175 6.43 5.46 -1.07
CA ASP A 175 7.35 4.68 -1.92
C ASP A 175 7.85 5.55 -3.06
N LYS A 176 9.08 5.32 -3.47
CA LYS A 176 9.70 5.97 -4.63
C LYS A 176 10.12 4.92 -5.64
N ASP A 177 10.06 5.24 -6.92
CA ASP A 177 10.67 4.41 -7.95
C ASP A 177 12.17 4.64 -8.07
N GLU A 178 12.80 3.92 -9.00
CA GLU A 178 14.24 3.98 -9.26
C GLU A 178 14.72 5.39 -9.65
N ASP A 179 13.84 6.20 -10.26
CA ASP A 179 14.11 7.59 -10.64
C ASP A 179 13.85 8.59 -9.48
N GLY A 180 13.44 8.08 -8.31
CA GLY A 180 13.13 8.89 -7.13
C GLY A 180 11.75 9.54 -7.16
N ALA A 181 10.91 9.25 -8.16
CA ALA A 181 9.55 9.75 -8.25
C ALA A 181 8.61 8.95 -7.34
N ILE A 182 7.58 9.61 -6.80
CA ILE A 182 6.61 8.95 -5.91
C ILE A 182 5.88 7.85 -6.69
N SER A 183 5.92 6.65 -6.16
CA SER A 183 5.27 5.47 -6.73
C SER A 183 4.12 4.95 -5.85
N ALA A 184 4.13 5.28 -4.55
CA ALA A 184 2.98 5.16 -3.66
C ALA A 184 3.00 6.18 -2.52
N ALA A 185 1.83 6.46 -1.97
CA ALA A 185 1.66 7.30 -0.78
C ALA A 185 0.43 6.82 0.01
N VAL A 186 0.61 6.52 1.29
CA VAL A 186 -0.38 5.84 2.13
C VAL A 186 -0.43 6.50 3.49
N VAL A 187 -1.62 6.86 3.96
CA VAL A 187 -1.88 7.25 5.35
C VAL A 187 -2.80 6.20 5.97
N ILE A 188 -2.35 5.58 7.07
CA ILE A 188 -3.08 4.54 7.81
C ILE A 188 -2.76 4.65 9.31
N GLY A 189 -3.53 3.98 10.17
CA GLY A 189 -3.14 3.82 11.56
C GLY A 189 -1.96 2.86 11.70
N GLN A 190 -1.13 3.01 12.74
CA GLN A 190 -0.08 2.05 13.08
C GLN A 190 -0.65 0.62 13.17
N GLN A 191 -1.74 0.45 13.91
CA GLN A 191 -2.42 -0.84 14.12
C GLN A 191 -2.84 -1.54 12.81
N THR A 192 -3.09 -0.77 11.74
CA THR A 192 -3.49 -1.31 10.43
C THR A 192 -2.46 -2.29 9.87
N LEU A 193 -1.16 -2.12 10.18
CA LEU A 193 -0.12 -3.05 9.74
C LEU A 193 -0.37 -4.47 10.26
N LEU A 194 -0.72 -4.61 11.55
CA LEU A 194 -1.07 -5.89 12.16
C LEU A 194 -2.45 -6.37 11.72
N ASP A 195 -3.43 -5.47 11.62
CA ASP A 195 -4.78 -5.85 11.22
C ASP A 195 -4.80 -6.46 9.81
N TRP A 196 -3.97 -5.93 8.90
CA TRP A 196 -3.79 -6.52 7.58
C TRP A 196 -3.13 -7.89 7.62
N ILE A 197 -2.19 -8.14 8.54
CA ILE A 197 -1.65 -9.49 8.77
C ILE A 197 -2.75 -10.43 9.23
N LYS A 198 -3.58 -10.02 10.20
CA LYS A 198 -4.72 -10.83 10.70
C LYS A 198 -5.75 -11.11 9.62
N VAL A 199 -6.03 -10.13 8.75
CA VAL A 199 -6.96 -10.29 7.62
C VAL A 199 -6.40 -11.26 6.59
N VAL A 200 -5.12 -11.14 6.24
CA VAL A 200 -4.47 -12.02 5.26
C VAL A 200 -4.35 -13.43 5.82
N ASP A 201 -3.76 -13.59 7.00
CA ASP A 201 -3.64 -14.87 7.72
C ASP A 201 -4.81 -15.13 8.66
N LYS A 202 -6.03 -15.07 8.12
CA LYS A 202 -7.30 -15.22 8.88
C LYS A 202 -7.39 -16.46 9.75
N ASP A 203 -6.68 -17.52 9.39
CA ASP A 203 -6.68 -18.81 10.09
C ASP A 203 -5.50 -18.93 11.08
N GLY A 204 -4.62 -17.92 11.14
CA GLY A 204 -3.46 -17.86 12.03
C GLY A 204 -2.46 -18.98 11.77
N VAL A 205 -2.29 -19.39 10.52
CA VAL A 205 -1.40 -20.50 10.13
C VAL A 205 0.06 -20.08 10.23
N PHE A 206 0.36 -18.84 9.87
CA PHE A 206 1.73 -18.31 9.81
C PHE A 206 2.05 -17.36 10.95
N TYR A 207 1.06 -16.62 11.46
CA TYR A 207 1.20 -15.61 12.51
C TYR A 207 0.21 -15.87 13.67
N PRO A 208 0.24 -17.05 14.31
CA PRO A 208 -0.73 -17.42 15.34
C PRO A 208 -0.71 -16.49 16.56
N ALA A 209 0.47 -15.97 16.94
CA ALA A 209 0.62 -15.08 18.09
C ALA A 209 -0.13 -13.74 17.91
N VAL A 210 -0.23 -13.25 16.67
CA VAL A 210 -0.92 -11.99 16.35
C VAL A 210 -2.40 -12.25 16.04
N CYS A 211 -2.75 -13.41 15.48
CA CYS A 211 -4.12 -13.70 15.03
C CYS A 211 -5.03 -14.25 16.14
N LYS A 212 -4.48 -14.80 17.24
CA LYS A 212 -5.24 -15.42 18.34
C LYS A 212 -5.32 -14.57 19.62
N GLY A 213 -4.83 -13.33 19.56
CA GLY A 213 -4.90 -12.34 20.63
C GLY A 213 -6.05 -11.37 20.47
#